data_AF-A0A9D1RT09-F1
#
_entry.id   AF-A0A9D1RT09-F1
#
_cell.length_a   1.000
_cell.length_b   1.000
_cell.length_c   1.000
_cell.angle_alpha   90.00
_cell.angle_beta   90.00
_cell.angle_gamma   90.00
#
_symmetry.space_group_name_H-M   'P 1'
#
loop_
_entity.id
_entity.type
_entity.pdbx_description
1 polymer ?
#
loop_
_entity_poly.entity_id
_entity_poly.type
_entity_poly.pdbx_seq_one_letter_code
_entity_poly.pdbx_strand_id
1 'polypeptide(L)'
;MGTVVTYSRKAHGEQSLSANFRVREFACKDGSDKILVDTDLVALLQKIRDHFGAAVTINSAYRTPAHNKAVGGATGSQHVKGTAADIVVAGAAPLEVAQYAEYLMPENGGIGVYQSFTHVDVRSIHSRWDNRSGREVVVSGWPGYVPPAAPADGRYNTVDECPDWARETVQKLIDKKYLDGDGQSLDLSHDMVRLLVIQDRAGCYRE
;
A
#
# COMPACT_ATOMS: atom_id res chain seq x y z
N MET A 1 11.03 6.45 -11.23
CA MET A 1 11.45 6.62 -9.83
C MET A 1 10.65 7.77 -9.27
N GLY A 2 10.06 7.56 -8.10
CA GLY A 2 9.33 8.56 -7.36
C GLY A 2 10.18 9.79 -7.06
N THR A 3 9.50 10.87 -6.69
CA THR A 3 10.15 12.12 -6.29
C THR A 3 9.96 12.30 -4.79
N VAL A 4 11.06 12.56 -4.07
CA VAL A 4 10.98 12.97 -2.66
C VAL A 4 10.58 14.43 -2.59
N VAL A 5 9.41 14.69 -2.02
CA VAL A 5 8.88 16.03 -1.80
C VAL A 5 9.11 16.44 -0.35
N THR A 6 9.47 17.71 -0.15
CA THR A 6 9.61 18.30 1.18
C THR A 6 8.34 19.04 1.56
N TYR A 7 7.78 18.72 2.72
CA TYR A 7 6.62 19.38 3.31
C TYR A 7 6.96 20.01 4.67
N SER A 8 6.14 20.99 5.07
CA SER A 8 6.05 21.48 6.44
C SER A 8 4.85 20.84 7.12
N ARG A 9 5.04 20.27 8.32
CA ARG A 9 3.98 19.69 9.14
C ARG A 9 2.93 20.73 9.50
N LYS A 10 3.35 21.94 9.85
CA LYS A 10 2.46 23.05 10.23
C LYS A 10 1.65 23.56 9.04
N ALA A 11 2.27 23.72 7.88
CA ALA A 11 1.61 24.29 6.71
C ALA A 11 0.78 23.26 5.92
N HIS A 12 1.27 22.04 5.79
CA HIS A 12 0.73 21.04 4.87
C HIS A 12 0.15 19.81 5.58
N GLY A 13 0.12 19.76 6.92
CA GLY A 13 -0.25 18.55 7.66
C GLY A 13 -1.59 17.91 7.26
N GLU A 14 -2.58 18.73 6.90
CA GLU A 14 -3.91 18.27 6.46
C GLU A 14 -4.01 17.97 4.96
N GLN A 15 -2.98 18.28 4.18
CA GLN A 15 -2.95 18.00 2.75
C GLN A 15 -2.96 16.49 2.52
N SER A 16 -3.90 16.03 1.69
CA SER A 16 -3.96 14.65 1.21
C SER A 16 -2.83 14.36 0.23
N LEU A 17 -2.16 13.24 0.43
CA LEU A 17 -1.17 12.66 -0.48
C LEU A 17 -1.79 11.57 -1.36
N SER A 18 -2.81 10.87 -0.85
CA SER A 18 -3.66 9.94 -1.58
C SER A 18 -5.08 9.95 -0.98
N ALA A 19 -5.95 9.03 -1.40
CA ALA A 19 -7.29 8.89 -0.84
C ALA A 19 -7.27 8.66 0.69
N ASN A 20 -6.29 7.91 1.18
CA ASN A 20 -6.25 7.46 2.58
C ASN A 20 -5.11 8.04 3.42
N PHE A 21 -4.19 8.81 2.84
CA PHE A 21 -3.02 9.31 3.56
C PHE A 21 -2.86 10.83 3.44
N ARG A 22 -2.52 11.48 4.55
CA ARG A 22 -2.18 12.90 4.65
C ARG A 22 -0.70 13.10 5.01
N VAL A 23 -0.17 14.27 4.69
CA VAL A 23 1.23 14.65 4.96
C VAL A 23 1.64 14.43 6.42
N ARG A 24 0.80 14.81 7.40
CA ARG A 24 1.14 14.71 8.83
C ARG A 24 1.45 13.28 9.30
N GLU A 25 0.94 12.26 8.63
CA GLU A 25 1.13 10.85 9.01
C GLU A 25 2.55 10.38 8.74
N PHE A 26 3.27 11.09 7.87
CA PHE A 26 4.67 10.79 7.56
C PHE A 26 5.65 11.56 8.44
N ALA A 27 5.17 12.42 9.34
CA ALA A 27 5.99 13.30 10.15
C ALA A 27 6.91 12.52 11.11
N CYS A 28 8.08 13.10 11.37
CA CYS A 28 8.96 12.57 12.40
C CYS A 28 8.33 12.75 13.80
N LYS A 29 8.50 11.74 14.66
CA LYS A 29 7.98 11.76 16.04
C LYS A 29 8.72 12.73 16.96
N ASP A 30 9.87 13.26 16.53
CA ASP A 30 10.60 14.30 17.27
C ASP A 30 9.90 15.68 17.26
N GLY A 31 8.78 15.81 16.55
CA GLY A 31 8.00 17.03 16.49
C GLY A 31 8.54 18.08 15.51
N SER A 32 9.60 17.75 14.75
CA SER A 32 10.14 18.63 13.71
C SER A 32 9.10 18.96 12.64
N ASP A 33 9.28 20.14 12.04
CA ASP A 33 8.35 20.63 11.02
C ASP A 33 8.62 20.04 9.63
N LYS A 34 9.87 19.69 9.33
CA LYS A 34 10.25 19.13 8.03
C LYS A 34 9.74 17.70 7.91
N ILE A 35 9.10 17.40 6.78
CA ILE A 35 8.68 16.05 6.40
C ILE A 35 9.20 15.78 4.99
N LEU A 36 9.86 14.63 4.79
CA LEU A 36 10.22 14.15 3.46
C LEU A 36 9.34 12.95 3.11
N VAL A 37 8.71 12.97 1.95
CA VAL A 37 7.87 11.86 1.48
C VAL A 37 8.11 11.59 0.01
N ASP A 38 8.42 10.34 -0.30
CA ASP A 38 8.50 9.84 -1.67
C ASP A 38 7.11 9.52 -2.23
N THR A 39 6.83 9.95 -3.46
CA THR A 39 5.55 9.70 -4.13
C THR A 39 5.28 8.22 -4.41
N ASP A 40 6.31 7.42 -4.70
CA ASP A 40 6.15 5.98 -4.92
C ASP A 40 5.86 5.25 -3.61
N LEU A 41 6.41 5.73 -2.49
CA LEU A 41 6.06 5.20 -1.15
C LEU A 41 4.58 5.42 -0.86
N VAL A 42 4.04 6.62 -1.12
CA VAL A 42 2.60 6.91 -0.95
C VAL A 42 1.76 5.97 -1.83
N ALA A 43 2.15 5.78 -3.09
CA ALA A 43 1.45 4.89 -4.00
C ALA A 43 1.49 3.42 -3.55
N LEU A 44 2.63 2.95 -3.02
CA LEU A 44 2.77 1.62 -2.44
C LEU A 44 1.83 1.43 -1.24
N LEU A 45 1.86 2.37 -0.29
CA LEU A 45 1.00 2.32 0.90
C LEU A 45 -0.49 2.35 0.53
N GLN A 46 -0.85 3.11 -0.51
CA GLN A 46 -2.22 3.16 -1.00
C GLN A 46 -2.66 1.81 -1.58
N LYS A 47 -1.81 1.14 -2.38
CA LYS A 47 -2.10 -0.21 -2.88
C LYS A 47 -2.28 -1.22 -1.75
N ILE A 48 -1.43 -1.16 -0.73
CA ILE A 48 -1.56 -2.00 0.48
C ILE A 48 -2.90 -1.73 1.17
N ARG A 49 -3.25 -0.46 1.39
CA ARG A 49 -4.53 -0.06 2.01
C ARG A 49 -5.74 -0.59 1.24
N ASP A 50 -5.71 -0.47 -0.09
CA ASP A 50 -6.81 -0.89 -0.96
C ASP A 50 -6.96 -2.41 -0.97
N HIS A 51 -5.84 -3.15 -1.07
CA HIS A 51 -5.85 -4.62 -1.09
C HIS A 51 -6.45 -5.22 0.18
N PHE A 52 -6.00 -4.77 1.35
CA PHE A 52 -6.48 -5.32 2.61
C PHE A 52 -7.86 -4.76 3.00
N GLY A 53 -8.35 -3.69 2.35
CA GLY A 53 -9.57 -2.99 2.74
C GLY A 53 -9.54 -2.43 4.18
N ALA A 54 -8.39 -2.49 4.86
CA ALA A 54 -8.25 -2.30 6.31
C ALA A 54 -7.22 -1.22 6.67
N ALA A 55 -7.42 -0.55 7.80
CA ALA A 55 -6.69 0.68 8.12
C ALA A 55 -5.18 0.43 8.17
N VAL A 56 -4.40 1.25 7.48
CA VAL A 56 -2.93 1.20 7.49
C VAL A 56 -2.42 2.30 8.41
N THR A 57 -1.91 1.92 9.58
CA THR A 57 -1.30 2.83 10.54
C THR A 57 0.19 2.97 10.26
N ILE A 58 0.66 4.20 10.02
CA ILE A 58 2.09 4.51 9.89
C ILE A 58 2.69 4.72 11.28
N ASN A 59 3.45 3.75 11.78
CA ASN A 59 4.15 3.84 13.06
C ASN A 59 5.35 4.79 12.97
N SER A 60 6.02 4.83 11.83
CA SER A 60 7.19 5.68 11.59
C SER A 60 7.42 5.82 10.09
N ALA A 61 7.59 7.03 9.57
CA ALA A 61 8.03 7.25 8.19
C ALA A 61 9.29 8.13 8.15
N TYR A 62 9.18 9.42 7.87
CA TYR A 62 10.36 10.29 7.88
C TYR A 62 10.98 10.36 9.27
N ARG A 63 12.31 10.22 9.33
CA ARG A 63 13.08 10.48 10.54
C ARG A 63 14.10 11.58 10.27
N THR A 64 14.20 12.57 11.15
CA THR A 64 15.37 13.46 11.11
C THR A 64 16.64 12.64 11.37
N PRO A 65 17.81 13.07 10.87
CA PRO A 65 19.07 12.39 11.18
C PRO A 65 19.32 12.25 12.69
N ALA A 66 18.95 13.26 13.47
CA ALA A 66 19.08 13.28 14.93
C ALA A 66 18.16 12.23 15.58
N HIS A 67 16.88 12.21 15.22
CA HIS A 67 15.94 11.22 15.76
C HIS A 67 16.31 9.81 15.34
N ASN A 68 16.72 9.60 14.08
CA ASN A 68 17.18 8.30 13.59
C ASN A 68 18.37 7.78 14.41
N LYS A 69 19.36 8.63 14.70
CA LYS A 69 20.48 8.28 15.57
C LYS A 69 20.03 7.95 16.99
N ALA A 70 19.10 8.72 17.56
CA ALA A 70 18.59 8.52 18.92
C ALA A 70 17.87 7.17 19.09
N VAL A 71 17.19 6.68 18.06
CA VAL A 71 16.51 5.37 18.07
C VAL A 71 17.40 4.21 17.58
N GLY A 72 18.70 4.44 17.42
CA GLY A 72 19.65 3.42 16.96
C GLY A 72 19.52 3.05 15.48
N GLY A 73 18.90 3.89 14.66
CA GLY A 73 18.76 3.67 13.23
C GLY A 73 20.07 3.78 12.47
N ALA A 74 20.20 3.01 11.39
CA ALA A 74 21.38 3.04 10.53
C ALA A 74 21.58 4.41 9.85
N THR A 75 22.85 4.80 9.61
CA THR A 75 23.19 6.07 8.93
C THR A 75 22.60 6.16 7.52
N GLY A 76 22.54 5.04 6.80
CA GLY A 76 21.96 4.95 5.45
C GLY A 76 20.46 4.68 5.40
N SER A 77 19.75 4.83 6.53
CA SER A 77 18.34 4.50 6.70
C SER A 77 17.46 5.22 5.67
N GLN A 78 16.55 4.46 5.05
CA GLN A 78 15.57 4.99 4.10
C GLN A 78 14.54 5.90 4.79
N HIS A 79 14.32 5.75 6.09
CA HIS A 79 13.51 6.70 6.87
C HIS A 79 14.08 8.13 6.83
N VAL A 80 15.41 8.28 6.84
CA VAL A 80 16.07 9.60 6.78
C VAL A 80 15.96 10.22 5.38
N LYS A 81 15.73 9.39 4.36
CA LYS A 81 15.57 9.80 2.97
C LYS A 81 14.10 10.12 2.62
N GLY A 82 13.15 9.81 3.50
CA GLY A 82 11.71 9.98 3.23
C GLY A 82 11.11 8.89 2.34
N THR A 83 11.81 7.76 2.16
CA THR A 83 11.47 6.69 1.22
C THR A 83 10.98 5.42 1.91
N ALA A 84 10.82 5.42 3.24
CA ALA A 84 10.39 4.26 4.03
C ALA A 84 9.24 4.56 4.99
N ALA A 85 8.49 3.52 5.31
CA ALA A 85 7.48 3.49 6.36
C ALA A 85 7.48 2.15 7.11
N ASP A 86 7.33 2.22 8.42
CA ASP A 86 6.98 1.11 9.29
C ASP A 86 5.46 1.14 9.49
N ILE A 87 4.76 0.10 9.06
CA ILE A 87 3.29 0.07 8.99
C ILE A 87 2.67 -1.12 9.71
N VAL A 88 1.42 -0.91 10.16
CA VAL A 88 0.54 -1.96 10.67
C VAL A 88 -0.77 -1.89 9.88
N VAL A 89 -1.23 -3.03 9.38
CA VAL A 89 -2.52 -3.14 8.73
C VAL A 89 -3.49 -3.80 9.70
N ALA A 90 -4.61 -3.14 9.99
CA ALA A 90 -5.59 -3.67 10.93
C ALA A 90 -6.09 -5.04 10.47
N GLY A 91 -5.99 -6.05 11.33
CA GLY A 91 -6.44 -7.41 11.05
C GLY A 91 -5.51 -8.28 10.21
N ALA A 92 -4.35 -7.78 9.78
CA ALA A 92 -3.36 -8.57 9.02
C ALA A 92 -2.05 -8.71 9.80
N ALA A 93 -1.45 -9.91 9.75
CA ALA A 93 -0.15 -10.16 10.35
C ALA A 93 0.96 -9.46 9.54
N PRO A 94 2.08 -9.06 10.18
CA PRO A 94 3.19 -8.44 9.47
C PRO A 94 3.73 -9.25 8.28
N LEU A 95 3.70 -10.59 8.38
CA LEU A 95 4.12 -11.47 7.31
C LEU A 95 3.18 -11.39 6.09
N GLU A 96 1.86 -11.34 6.30
CA GLU A 96 0.88 -11.24 5.20
C GLU A 96 1.06 -9.92 4.44
N VAL A 97 1.27 -8.82 5.18
CA VAL A 97 1.56 -7.51 4.59
C VAL A 97 2.86 -7.54 3.80
N ALA A 98 3.91 -8.20 4.32
CA ALA A 98 5.19 -8.33 3.64
C ALA A 98 5.10 -9.18 2.37
N GLN A 99 4.30 -10.26 2.39
CA GLN A 99 4.05 -11.08 1.21
C GLN A 99 3.33 -10.31 0.11
N TYR A 100 2.36 -9.46 0.47
CA TYR A 100 1.72 -8.59 -0.52
C TYR A 100 2.67 -7.49 -1.04
N ALA A 101 3.46 -6.88 -0.15
CA ALA A 101 4.48 -5.92 -0.56
C ALA A 101 5.55 -6.55 -1.49
N GLU A 102 5.91 -7.81 -1.27
CA GLU A 102 6.82 -8.58 -2.12
C GLU A 102 6.25 -8.72 -3.53
N TYR A 103 4.98 -9.09 -3.62
CA TYR A 103 4.27 -9.18 -4.89
C TYR A 103 4.24 -7.84 -5.67
N LEU A 104 4.11 -6.71 -4.95
CA LEU A 104 4.10 -5.38 -5.57
C LEU A 104 5.50 -4.90 -6.01
N MET A 105 6.57 -5.39 -5.37
CA MET A 105 7.95 -4.94 -5.58
C MET A 105 8.94 -6.11 -5.72
N PRO A 106 8.77 -7.00 -6.72
CA PRO A 106 9.55 -8.24 -6.80
C PRO A 106 11.06 -7.99 -7.04
N GLU A 107 11.42 -6.90 -7.72
CA GLU A 107 12.79 -6.65 -8.19
C GLU A 107 13.49 -5.51 -7.43
N ASN A 108 12.79 -4.81 -6.54
CA ASN A 108 13.28 -3.60 -5.89
C ASN A 108 12.64 -3.37 -4.52
N GLY A 109 12.95 -2.23 -3.91
CA GLY A 109 12.44 -1.86 -2.58
C GLY A 109 13.08 -2.63 -1.44
N GLY A 110 12.74 -2.21 -0.22
CA GLY A 110 13.10 -2.90 1.01
C GLY A 110 11.85 -3.42 1.72
N ILE A 111 11.89 -4.67 2.20
CA ILE A 111 10.81 -5.25 3.02
C ILE A 111 11.42 -5.93 4.25
N GLY A 112 11.03 -5.46 5.42
CA GLY A 112 11.44 -6.01 6.70
C GLY A 112 10.25 -6.52 7.51
N VAL A 113 10.34 -7.73 8.06
CA VAL A 113 9.27 -8.28 8.92
C VAL A 113 9.70 -8.19 10.39
N TYR A 114 8.87 -7.55 11.21
CA TYR A 114 9.05 -7.45 12.66
C TYR A 114 7.91 -8.16 13.38
N GLN A 115 8.02 -8.29 14.71
CA GLN A 115 6.97 -8.95 15.52
C GLN A 115 5.62 -8.23 15.43
N SER A 116 5.63 -6.89 15.33
CA SER A 116 4.42 -6.07 15.46
C SER A 116 4.14 -5.15 14.27
N PHE A 117 5.01 -5.10 13.26
CA PHE A 117 4.85 -4.23 12.09
C PHE A 117 5.67 -4.74 10.90
N THR A 118 5.38 -4.18 9.74
CA THR A 118 6.13 -4.42 8.49
C THR A 118 6.83 -3.14 8.09
N HIS A 119 8.12 -3.24 7.78
CA HIS A 119 8.87 -2.17 7.14
C HIS A 119 8.74 -2.29 5.63
N VAL A 120 8.44 -1.18 4.96
CA VAL A 120 8.47 -1.06 3.50
C VAL A 120 9.22 0.19 3.08
N ASP A 121 10.02 0.09 2.02
CA ASP A 121 10.67 1.25 1.40
C ASP A 121 10.85 1.08 -0.11
N VAL A 122 10.97 2.19 -0.82
CA VAL A 122 10.99 2.24 -2.30
C VAL A 122 12.40 2.45 -2.88
N ARG A 123 13.45 2.02 -2.17
CA ARG A 123 14.82 2.09 -2.70
C ARG A 123 14.94 1.29 -4.01
N SER A 124 15.90 1.65 -4.85
CA SER A 124 16.13 0.96 -6.13
C SER A 124 16.67 -0.46 -6.00
N ILE A 125 17.31 -0.79 -4.87
CA ILE A 125 17.97 -2.08 -4.64
C ILE A 125 17.03 -3.02 -3.88
N HIS A 126 16.86 -4.25 -4.38
CA HIS A 126 16.14 -5.32 -3.69
C HIS A 126 16.80 -5.65 -2.34
N SER A 127 16.04 -5.51 -1.24
CA SER A 127 16.52 -5.76 0.13
C SER A 127 15.44 -6.40 0.99
N ARG A 128 15.74 -7.51 1.68
CA ARG A 128 14.78 -8.27 2.48
C ARG A 128 15.40 -8.77 3.77
N TRP A 129 14.69 -8.63 4.88
CA TRP A 129 15.18 -9.10 6.18
C TRP A 129 14.07 -9.50 7.15
N ASP A 130 14.36 -10.45 8.02
CA ASP A 130 13.53 -10.86 9.14
C ASP A 130 14.13 -10.34 10.45
N ASN A 131 13.34 -9.67 11.27
CA ASN A 131 13.71 -9.20 12.61
C ASN A 131 12.69 -9.64 13.68
N ARG A 132 11.90 -10.69 13.41
CA ARG A 132 10.97 -11.25 14.41
C ARG A 132 11.67 -11.89 15.60
N SER A 133 12.94 -12.28 15.43
CA SER A 133 13.78 -12.83 16.50
C SER A 133 14.43 -11.76 17.39
N GLY A 134 14.27 -10.47 17.07
CA GLY A 134 15.02 -9.37 17.68
C GLY A 134 16.44 -9.20 17.12
N ARG A 135 16.84 -10.05 16.17
CA ARG A 135 18.05 -9.90 15.36
C ARG A 135 17.69 -9.90 13.88
N GLU A 136 18.23 -8.94 13.15
CA GLU A 136 18.07 -8.87 11.70
C GLU A 136 18.81 -10.03 11.02
N VAL A 137 18.09 -10.73 10.14
CA VAL A 137 18.62 -11.79 9.27
C VAL A 137 18.19 -11.48 7.85
N VAL A 138 19.16 -11.37 6.93
CA VAL A 138 18.89 -11.19 5.49
C VAL A 138 18.23 -12.46 4.96
N VAL A 139 17.15 -12.28 4.19
CA VAL A 139 16.41 -13.37 3.54
C VAL A 139 16.30 -13.11 2.04
N SER A 140 15.88 -14.12 1.26
CA SER A 140 15.73 -13.97 -0.18
C SER A 140 14.45 -13.22 -0.58
N GLY A 141 13.43 -13.23 0.27
CA GLY A 141 12.11 -12.73 -0.08
C GLY A 141 11.02 -13.23 0.85
N TRP A 142 9.79 -12.79 0.58
CA TRP A 142 8.58 -13.17 1.30
C TRP A 142 7.55 -13.74 0.33
N PRO A 143 7.80 -14.93 -0.26
CA PRO A 143 6.81 -15.56 -1.11
C PRO A 143 5.57 -15.96 -0.29
N GLY A 144 4.43 -16.07 -0.95
CA GLY A 144 3.22 -16.65 -0.35
C GLY A 144 1.95 -15.85 -0.61
N TYR A 145 2.05 -14.59 -1.03
CA TYR A 145 0.91 -13.93 -1.63
C TYR A 145 0.67 -14.50 -3.03
N VAL A 146 -0.51 -15.05 -3.24
CA VAL A 146 -1.00 -15.48 -4.54
C VAL A 146 -2.22 -14.61 -4.82
N PRO A 147 -2.19 -13.74 -5.85
CA PRO A 147 -3.39 -13.00 -6.20
C PRO A 147 -4.52 -14.00 -6.52
N PRO A 148 -5.79 -13.68 -6.23
CA PRO A 148 -6.91 -14.52 -6.62
C PRO A 148 -6.74 -14.93 -8.08
N ALA A 149 -6.80 -16.24 -8.35
CA ALA A 149 -6.72 -16.72 -9.72
C ALA A 149 -7.84 -16.02 -10.50
N ALA A 150 -7.52 -15.53 -11.71
CA ALA A 150 -8.59 -15.21 -12.63
C ALA A 150 -9.49 -16.47 -12.73
N PRO A 151 -10.82 -16.33 -12.71
CA PRO A 151 -11.73 -17.46 -12.84
C PRO A 151 -11.31 -18.36 -14.00
N ALA A 152 -11.46 -19.67 -13.86
CA ALA A 152 -10.89 -20.64 -14.81
C ALA A 152 -11.41 -20.47 -16.25
N ASP A 153 -12.59 -19.88 -16.40
CA ASP A 153 -13.26 -19.52 -17.64
C ASP A 153 -12.98 -18.06 -18.09
N GLY A 154 -12.19 -17.31 -17.32
CA GLY A 154 -11.91 -15.90 -17.51
C GLY A 154 -13.07 -14.96 -17.17
N ARG A 155 -14.10 -15.46 -16.46
CA ARG A 155 -15.33 -14.73 -16.14
C ARG A 155 -15.48 -14.50 -14.64
N TYR A 156 -15.60 -13.24 -14.24
CA TYR A 156 -15.91 -12.87 -12.86
C TYR A 156 -17.41 -12.99 -12.65
N ASN A 157 -17.79 -14.04 -11.91
CA ASN A 157 -19.18 -14.40 -11.63
C ASN A 157 -19.71 -13.73 -10.36
N THR A 158 -18.81 -13.34 -9.46
CA THR A 158 -19.12 -12.62 -8.22
C THR A 158 -18.22 -11.40 -8.05
N VAL A 159 -18.61 -10.48 -7.16
CA VAL A 159 -17.76 -9.33 -6.80
C VAL A 159 -16.44 -9.78 -6.18
N ASP A 160 -16.46 -10.84 -5.37
CA ASP A 160 -15.27 -11.35 -4.68
C ASP A 160 -14.24 -11.94 -5.65
N GLU A 161 -14.69 -12.50 -6.78
CA GLU A 161 -13.81 -12.97 -7.85
C GLU A 161 -13.16 -11.82 -8.62
N CYS A 162 -13.80 -10.64 -8.66
CA CYS A 162 -13.25 -9.49 -9.36
C CYS A 162 -11.91 -9.07 -8.73
N PRO A 163 -10.94 -8.57 -9.52
CA PRO A 163 -9.68 -8.06 -8.98
C PRO A 163 -9.92 -6.91 -8.00
N ASP A 164 -9.06 -6.75 -6.99
CA ASP A 164 -9.22 -5.73 -5.94
C ASP A 164 -9.47 -4.32 -6.50
N TRP A 165 -8.79 -3.96 -7.60
CA TRP A 165 -8.93 -2.65 -8.26
C TRP A 165 -10.32 -2.39 -8.86
N ALA A 166 -11.16 -3.41 -8.98
CA ALA A 166 -12.48 -3.36 -9.59
C ALA A 166 -13.64 -3.54 -8.61
N ARG A 167 -13.41 -4.21 -7.46
CA ARG A 167 -14.49 -4.64 -6.58
C ARG A 167 -15.42 -3.49 -6.17
N GLU A 168 -14.87 -2.34 -5.80
CA GLU A 168 -15.66 -1.17 -5.41
C GLU A 168 -16.56 -0.66 -6.55
N THR A 169 -16.02 -0.53 -7.77
CA THR A 169 -16.81 -0.10 -8.93
C THR A 169 -17.89 -1.14 -9.26
N VAL A 170 -17.55 -2.43 -9.29
CA VAL A 170 -18.51 -3.49 -9.61
C VAL A 170 -19.62 -3.55 -8.56
N GLN A 171 -19.29 -3.49 -7.26
CA GLN A 171 -20.27 -3.43 -6.18
C GLN A 171 -21.18 -2.21 -6.31
N LYS A 172 -20.63 -1.03 -6.57
CA LYS A 172 -21.42 0.19 -6.74
C LYS A 172 -22.43 0.07 -7.89
N LEU A 173 -22.04 -0.57 -9.00
CA LEU A 173 -22.94 -0.75 -10.15
C LEU A 173 -24.09 -1.72 -9.84
N ILE A 174 -23.83 -2.74 -9.03
CA ILE A 174 -24.87 -3.65 -8.52
C ILE A 174 -25.82 -2.91 -7.58
N ASP A 175 -25.29 -2.15 -6.61
CA ASP A 175 -26.11 -1.39 -5.65
C ASP A 175 -27.01 -0.35 -6.34
N LYS A 176 -26.52 0.25 -7.43
CA LYS A 176 -27.28 1.16 -8.31
C LYS A 176 -28.23 0.45 -9.28
N LYS A 177 -28.21 -0.89 -9.34
CA LYS A 177 -28.96 -1.73 -10.28
C LYS A 177 -28.62 -1.46 -11.76
N TYR A 178 -27.40 -1.02 -12.03
CA TYR A 178 -26.87 -0.86 -13.39
C TYR A 178 -26.25 -2.15 -13.92
N LEU A 179 -25.91 -3.07 -13.02
CA LEU A 179 -25.31 -4.35 -13.31
C LEU A 179 -26.01 -5.44 -12.52
N ASP A 180 -26.59 -6.42 -13.21
CA ASP A 180 -27.31 -7.57 -12.61
C ASP A 180 -26.85 -8.92 -13.19
N GLY A 181 -25.96 -8.88 -14.20
CA GLY A 181 -25.45 -10.08 -14.87
C GLY A 181 -26.47 -10.75 -15.80
N ASP A 182 -26.45 -12.08 -15.85
CA ASP A 182 -27.38 -12.91 -16.65
C ASP A 182 -28.56 -13.47 -15.84
N GLY A 183 -28.71 -13.03 -14.59
CA GLY A 183 -29.71 -13.52 -13.63
C GLY A 183 -29.24 -14.71 -12.79
N GLN A 184 -28.08 -15.31 -13.08
CA GLN A 184 -27.43 -16.35 -12.27
C GLN A 184 -26.06 -15.91 -11.75
N SER A 185 -25.28 -15.21 -12.57
CA SER A 185 -23.98 -14.64 -12.20
C SER A 185 -23.72 -13.32 -12.91
N LEU A 186 -22.66 -12.63 -12.52
CA LEU A 186 -22.24 -11.38 -13.18
C LEU A 186 -21.71 -11.59 -14.61
N ASP A 187 -21.17 -12.78 -14.94
CA ASP A 187 -20.51 -13.15 -16.20
C ASP A 187 -19.63 -12.03 -16.83
N LEU A 188 -18.80 -11.38 -16.02
CA LEU A 188 -17.96 -10.28 -16.51
C LEU A 188 -16.63 -10.79 -17.05
N SER A 189 -16.30 -10.45 -18.29
CA SER A 189 -14.93 -10.61 -18.79
C SER A 189 -13.98 -9.56 -18.18
N HIS A 190 -12.68 -9.82 -18.21
CA HIS A 190 -11.67 -8.88 -17.72
C HIS A 190 -11.74 -7.50 -18.39
N ASP A 191 -11.99 -7.44 -19.70
CA ASP A 191 -12.10 -6.17 -20.42
C ASP A 191 -13.38 -5.41 -20.03
N MET A 192 -14.49 -6.11 -19.76
CA MET A 192 -15.70 -5.46 -19.24
C MET A 192 -15.42 -4.84 -17.88
N VAL A 193 -14.77 -5.57 -16.97
CA VAL A 193 -14.40 -5.05 -15.65
C VAL A 193 -13.51 -3.81 -15.78
N ARG A 194 -12.51 -3.82 -16.68
CA ARG A 194 -11.66 -2.64 -16.96
C ARG A 194 -12.48 -1.45 -17.46
N LEU A 195 -13.41 -1.68 -18.39
CA LEU A 195 -14.24 -0.62 -18.97
C LEU A 195 -15.19 -0.01 -17.94
N LEU A 196 -15.78 -0.81 -17.06
CA LEU A 196 -16.62 -0.32 -15.97
C LEU A 196 -15.80 0.59 -15.05
N VAL A 197 -14.60 0.18 -14.65
CA VAL A 197 -13.72 1.00 -13.80
C VAL A 197 -13.26 2.29 -14.49
N ILE A 198 -12.95 2.25 -15.79
CA ILE A 198 -12.58 3.45 -16.55
C ILE A 198 -13.74 4.44 -16.61
N GLN A 199 -14.94 3.98 -16.95
CA GLN A 199 -16.15 4.81 -16.99
C GLN A 199 -16.48 5.41 -15.63
N ASP A 200 -16.31 4.60 -14.58
CA ASP A 200 -16.55 5.05 -13.23
C ASP A 200 -15.63 6.20 -12.80
N ARG A 201 -14.32 6.03 -13.05
CA ARG A 201 -13.31 7.08 -12.81
C ARG A 201 -13.54 8.32 -13.67
N ALA A 202 -14.05 8.16 -14.88
CA ALA A 202 -14.47 9.26 -15.74
C ALA A 202 -15.74 9.98 -15.23
N GLY A 203 -16.42 9.41 -14.23
CA GLY A 203 -17.58 10.00 -13.57
C GLY A 203 -18.93 9.60 -14.17
N CYS A 204 -18.97 8.58 -15.02
CA CYS A 204 -20.20 8.13 -15.69
C CYS A 204 -21.27 7.58 -14.73
N TYR A 205 -20.89 7.24 -13.49
CA TYR A 205 -21.79 6.62 -12.50
C TYR A 205 -21.89 7.39 -11.18
N ARG A 206 -21.53 8.68 -11.17
CA ARG A 206 -21.80 9.56 -10.02
C ARG A 206 -23.32 9.75 -9.86
N GLU A 207 -23.75 10.18 -8.68
CA GLU A 207 -25.16 10.48 -8.37
C GLU A 207 -25.83 11.37 -9.42
#